data_AF-A0A1F3WKV2-F1
#
_entry.id   AF-A0A1F3WKV2-F1
#
_cell.length_a   1.000
_cell.length_b   1.000
_cell.length_c   1.000
_cell.angle_alpha   90.00
_cell.angle_beta   90.00
_cell.angle_gamma   90.00
#
_symmetry.space_group_name_H-M   'P 1'
#
loop_
_entity.id
_entity.type
_entity.pdbx_description
1 polymer ?
#
loop_
_entity_poly.entity_id
_entity_poly.type
_entity_poly.pdbx_seq_one_letter_code
_entity_poly.pdbx_strand_id
1 'polypeptide(L)'
;MILIDTVGLIQNLPAQLINGFKTTLESMLEADLLIIVCDISDPHYKKHLEVTQHILKDLKADDKNQLIVFNKKDLLNDPLMSKVIQRSHPGSFVINSFDVSDIDNLRKHIIDYFLAKQMCYDLFIPYHDGPAHSIVNSKTNIINSRPHENGIFYQIRVPEFMYQMLSLQNYELAPKDSKG
;
A
#
# COMPACT_ATOMS: atom_id res chain seq x y z
N MET A 1 0.69 -6.95 -4.27
CA MET A 1 1.42 -5.73 -3.87
C MET A 1 2.80 -5.80 -4.51
N ILE A 2 3.23 -4.74 -5.18
CA ILE A 2 4.59 -4.61 -5.72
C ILE A 2 5.27 -3.54 -4.86
N LEU A 3 6.50 -3.82 -4.42
CA LEU A 3 7.33 -2.84 -3.75
C LEU A 3 8.39 -2.36 -4.74
N ILE A 4 8.44 -1.06 -4.96
CA ILE A 4 9.41 -0.42 -5.84
C ILE A 4 10.38 0.34 -4.95
N ASP A 5 11.66 -0.01 -5.02
CA ASP A 5 12.70 0.76 -4.37
C ASP A 5 13.08 1.93 -5.27
N THR A 6 13.05 3.14 -4.70
CA THR A 6 13.36 4.38 -5.41
C THR A 6 14.72 4.88 -4.97
N VAL A 7 15.42 5.59 -5.85
CA VAL A 7 16.66 6.27 -5.48
C VAL A 7 16.44 7.19 -4.27
N GLY A 8 17.31 7.07 -3.27
CA GLY A 8 17.26 7.91 -2.07
C GLY A 8 17.48 9.37 -2.43
N LEU A 9 16.66 10.26 -1.87
CA LEU A 9 16.81 11.70 -2.05
C LEU A 9 17.99 12.20 -1.20
N ILE A 10 19.16 12.35 -1.84
CA ILE A 10 20.35 12.91 -1.20
C ILE A 10 20.20 14.43 -1.11
N GLN A 11 20.63 15.04 0.00
CA GLN A 11 20.71 16.50 0.09
C GLN A 11 21.54 17.07 -1.07
N ASN A 12 21.13 18.23 -1.58
CA ASN A 12 21.82 18.97 -2.63
C ASN A 12 21.95 18.24 -3.96
N LEU A 13 20.93 17.49 -4.40
CA LEU A 13 20.83 17.11 -5.80
C LEU A 13 20.84 18.40 -6.65
N PRO A 14 21.83 18.62 -7.53
CA PRO A 14 21.80 19.74 -8.46
C PRO A 14 20.50 19.69 -9.25
N ALA A 15 19.87 20.84 -9.51
CA ALA A 15 18.62 20.90 -10.28
C ALA A 15 18.71 20.13 -11.62
N GLN A 16 19.91 20.04 -12.20
CA GLN A 16 20.21 19.26 -13.39
C GLN A 16 20.13 17.73 -13.19
N LEU A 17 20.52 17.19 -12.02
CA LEU A 17 20.34 15.78 -11.70
C LEU A 17 18.90 15.44 -11.34
N ILE A 18 18.14 16.38 -10.76
CA ILE A 18 16.69 16.18 -10.50
C ILE A 18 15.96 15.84 -11.82
N ASN A 19 16.32 16.51 -12.92
CA ASN A 19 15.76 16.21 -14.24
C ASN A 19 16.15 14.80 -14.75
N GLY A 20 17.38 14.34 -14.48
CA GLY A 20 17.83 13.01 -14.85
C GLY A 20 17.16 11.89 -14.04
N PHE A 21 16.80 12.15 -12.79
CA PHE A 21 16.06 11.21 -11.95
C PHE A 21 14.54 11.33 -12.10
N LYS A 22 14.04 12.38 -12.74
CA LYS A 22 12.60 12.62 -12.88
C LYS A 22 11.88 11.42 -13.49
N THR A 23 12.45 10.81 -14.54
CA THR A 23 11.89 9.61 -15.17
C THR A 23 11.92 8.36 -14.27
N THR A 24 12.87 8.26 -13.32
CA THR A 24 12.88 7.17 -12.32
C THR A 24 11.92 7.46 -11.15
N LEU A 25 11.73 8.73 -10.81
CA LEU A 25 10.80 9.20 -9.78
C LEU A 25 9.35 9.29 -10.28
N GLU A 26 9.11 9.27 -11.61
CA GLU A 26 7.77 9.21 -12.20
C GLU A 26 6.98 7.98 -11.75
N SER A 27 7.66 6.87 -11.40
CA SER A 27 7.03 5.69 -10.80
C SER A 27 6.28 6.01 -9.49
N MET A 28 6.65 7.07 -8.78
CA MET A 28 5.95 7.55 -7.59
C MET A 28 4.53 8.06 -7.91
N LEU A 29 4.31 8.55 -9.14
CA LEU A 29 2.98 9.02 -9.58
C LEU A 29 2.00 7.88 -9.79
N GLU A 30 2.49 6.66 -10.01
CA GLU A 30 1.64 5.48 -10.15
C GLU A 30 1.41 4.77 -8.80
N ALA A 31 2.18 5.13 -7.76
CA ALA A 31 2.07 4.48 -6.47
C ALA A 31 0.72 4.74 -5.78
N ASP A 32 0.17 3.67 -5.20
CA ASP A 32 -1.01 3.72 -4.32
C ASP A 32 -0.68 4.17 -2.89
N LEU A 33 0.58 4.00 -2.49
CA LEU A 33 1.14 4.35 -1.19
C LEU A 33 2.62 4.71 -1.35
N LEU A 34 3.01 5.89 -0.87
CA LEU A 34 4.41 6.29 -0.74
C LEU A 34 4.88 6.01 0.68
N ILE A 35 6.00 5.30 0.83
CA ILE A 35 6.64 5.06 2.13
C ILE A 35 7.87 5.96 2.21
N ILE A 36 7.81 6.97 3.07
CA ILE A 36 8.89 7.93 3.25
C ILE A 36 9.71 7.48 4.45
N VAL A 37 10.87 6.88 4.18
CA VAL A 37 11.81 6.44 5.23
C VAL A 37 12.73 7.59 5.60
N CYS A 38 12.76 7.94 6.88
CA CYS A 38 13.55 9.05 7.43
C CYS A 38 14.46 8.52 8.54
N ASP A 39 15.75 8.87 8.51
CA ASP A 39 16.67 8.56 9.61
C ASP A 39 16.43 9.52 10.77
N ILE A 40 15.93 9.00 11.90
CA ILE A 40 15.61 9.82 13.07
C ILE A 40 16.83 10.18 13.92
N SER A 41 17.93 9.46 13.73
CA SER A 41 19.18 9.72 14.46
C SER A 41 19.89 10.98 13.96
N ASP A 42 19.55 11.46 12.75
CA ASP A 42 20.07 12.70 12.19
C ASP A 42 19.40 13.91 12.87
N PRO A 43 20.16 14.82 13.52
CA PRO A 43 19.60 16.06 14.09
C PRO A 43 18.84 16.93 13.08
N HIS A 44 19.12 16.79 11.79
CA HIS A 44 18.51 17.55 10.70
C HIS A 44 17.35 16.82 10.03
N TYR A 45 16.88 15.67 10.55
CA TYR A 45 15.84 14.85 9.92
C TYR A 45 14.60 15.64 9.47
N LYS A 46 14.20 16.67 10.26
CA LYS A 46 13.07 17.55 9.93
C LYS A 46 13.28 18.29 8.62
N LYS A 47 14.48 18.86 8.43
CA LYS A 47 14.85 19.56 7.21
C LYS A 47 14.91 18.60 6.01
N HIS A 48 15.39 17.37 6.22
CA HIS A 48 15.35 16.35 5.17
C HIS A 48 13.91 16.02 4.78
N LEU A 49 13.02 15.86 5.75
CA LEU A 49 11.61 15.59 5.49
C LEU A 49 10.94 16.76 4.74
N GLU A 50 11.22 18.00 5.12
CA GLU A 50 10.75 19.20 4.42
C GLU A 50 11.21 19.24 2.95
N VAL A 51 12.49 18.94 2.70
CA VAL A 51 13.03 18.87 1.34
C VAL A 51 12.36 17.77 0.53
N THR A 52 12.17 16.58 1.11
CA THR A 52 11.44 15.48 0.47
C THR A 52 10.02 15.90 0.10
N GLN A 53 9.30 16.57 0.98
CA GLN A 53 7.95 17.07 0.70
C GLN A 53 7.94 18.10 -0.44
N HIS A 54 8.94 18.98 -0.50
CA HIS A 54 9.07 19.94 -1.60
C HIS A 54 9.27 19.23 -2.95
N ILE A 55 10.12 18.21 -2.99
CA ILE A 55 10.37 17.41 -4.20
C ILE A 55 9.11 16.67 -4.63
N LEU A 56 8.38 16.04 -3.69
CA LEU A 56 7.12 15.37 -3.99
C LEU A 56 6.11 16.36 -4.60
N LYS A 57 6.04 17.58 -4.08
CA LYS A 57 5.18 18.64 -4.62
C LYS A 57 5.58 19.07 -6.02
N ASP A 58 6.88 19.26 -6.28
CA ASP A 58 7.40 19.61 -7.61
C ASP A 58 7.12 18.51 -8.65
N LEU A 59 7.08 17.25 -8.20
CA LEU A 59 6.70 16.10 -9.00
C LEU A 59 5.19 15.92 -9.14
N LYS A 60 4.37 16.65 -8.38
CA LYS A 60 2.90 16.47 -8.26
C LYS A 60 2.50 15.11 -7.69
N ALA A 61 3.26 14.65 -6.70
CA ALA A 61 3.02 13.41 -5.95
C ALA A 61 2.66 13.68 -4.48
N ASP A 62 2.46 14.94 -4.08
CA ASP A 62 2.16 15.34 -2.70
C ASP A 62 0.73 15.00 -2.26
N ASP A 63 -0.18 14.75 -3.22
CA ASP A 63 -1.57 14.33 -2.97
C ASP A 63 -1.72 12.82 -2.72
N LYS A 64 -0.65 12.05 -2.92
CA LYS A 64 -0.63 10.60 -2.69
C LYS A 64 -0.79 10.28 -1.21
N ASN A 65 -1.29 9.07 -0.94
CA ASN A 65 -1.26 8.54 0.42
C ASN A 65 0.20 8.31 0.83
N GLN A 66 0.61 8.85 1.97
CA GLN A 66 1.98 8.79 2.46
C GLN A 66 2.03 8.12 3.84
N LEU A 67 2.99 7.22 4.03
CA LEU A 67 3.34 6.63 5.31
C LEU A 67 4.78 7.03 5.66
N ILE A 68 4.94 7.84 6.71
CA ILE A 68 6.27 8.23 7.19
C ILE A 68 6.79 7.16 8.15
N VAL A 69 8.01 6.70 7.90
CA VAL A 69 8.71 5.68 8.69
C VAL A 69 10.02 6.27 9.18
N PHE A 70 10.06 6.66 10.45
CA PHE A 70 11.25 7.10 11.15
C PHE A 70 12.08 5.87 11.54
N ASN A 71 13.13 5.59 10.78
CA ASN A 71 14.05 4.47 11.02
C ASN A 71 15.22 4.89 11.94
N LYS A 72 15.94 3.88 12.45
CA LYS A 72 17.09 4.00 13.36
C LYS A 72 16.73 4.46 14.78
N LYS A 73 15.57 4.04 15.28
CA LYS A 73 15.14 4.37 16.66
C LYS A 73 16.11 3.86 17.73
N ASP A 74 16.90 2.83 17.43
CA ASP A 74 17.94 2.25 18.29
C ASP A 74 19.08 3.22 18.59
N LEU A 75 19.28 4.23 17.75
CA LEU A 75 20.27 5.29 17.95
C LEU A 75 19.72 6.49 18.73
N LEU A 76 18.46 6.46 19.16
CA LEU A 76 17.88 7.52 19.99
C LEU A 76 18.32 7.36 21.45
N ASN A 77 18.97 8.40 21.97
CA ASN A 77 19.43 8.42 23.35
C ASN A 77 18.27 8.62 24.36
N ASP A 78 17.16 9.20 23.93
CA ASP A 78 15.99 9.46 24.78
C ASP A 78 14.78 8.61 24.32
N PRO A 79 14.33 7.64 25.14
CA PRO A 79 13.15 6.82 24.84
C PRO A 79 11.85 7.61 24.64
N LEU A 80 11.76 8.85 25.14
CA LEU A 80 10.59 9.72 24.96
C LEU A 80 10.51 10.30 23.55
N MET A 81 11.62 10.36 22.80
CA MET A 81 11.66 10.91 21.44
C MET A 81 10.66 10.19 20.53
N SER A 82 10.59 8.86 20.58
CA SER A 82 9.62 8.08 19.79
C SER A 82 8.17 8.52 20.02
N LYS A 83 7.81 8.82 21.28
CA LYS A 83 6.46 9.32 21.63
C LYS A 83 6.24 10.76 21.14
N VAL A 84 7.25 11.60 21.23
CA VAL A 84 7.20 12.98 20.71
C VAL A 84 7.00 12.97 19.20
N ILE A 85 7.74 12.13 18.48
CA ILE A 85 7.63 11.98 17.03
C ILE A 85 6.23 11.53 16.64
N GLN A 86 5.71 10.45 17.25
CA GLN A 86 4.36 9.96 16.96
C GLN A 86 3.26 10.99 17.25
N ARG A 87 3.46 11.87 18.25
CA ARG A 87 2.53 13.00 18.49
C ARG A 87 2.61 14.07 17.42
N SER A 88 3.82 14.41 16.98
CA SER A 88 4.05 15.41 15.93
C SER A 88 3.69 14.91 14.53
N HIS A 89 3.76 13.60 14.29
CA HIS A 89 3.45 12.93 13.04
C HIS A 89 2.52 11.74 13.32
N PRO A 90 1.22 11.98 13.58
CA PRO A 90 0.26 10.93 13.83
C PRO A 90 0.18 9.94 12.66
N GLY A 91 0.12 8.64 12.96
CA GLY A 91 0.10 7.59 11.94
C GLY A 91 1.48 7.20 11.38
N SER A 92 2.56 7.88 11.79
CA SER A 92 3.92 7.48 11.44
C SER A 92 4.40 6.27 12.24
N PHE A 93 5.38 5.56 11.69
CA PHE A 93 6.09 4.48 12.37
C PHE A 93 7.44 4.97 12.86
N VAL A 94 7.85 4.53 14.06
CA VAL A 94 9.21 4.75 14.58
C VAL A 94 9.82 3.38 14.83
N ILE A 95 10.80 3.00 14.00
CA ILE A 95 11.32 1.62 13.90
C ILE A 95 12.84 1.57 14.00
N ASN A 96 13.35 0.40 14.38
CA ASN A 96 14.67 -0.07 14.03
C ASN A 96 14.48 -1.12 12.93
N SER A 97 15.03 -0.89 11.74
CA SER A 97 14.92 -1.83 10.62
C SER A 97 15.58 -3.19 10.87
N PHE A 98 16.44 -3.30 11.88
CA PHE A 98 17.04 -4.55 12.32
C PHE A 98 16.21 -5.28 13.39
N ASP A 99 15.16 -4.65 13.92
CA ASP A 99 14.22 -5.28 14.85
C ASP A 99 13.07 -5.95 14.08
N VAL A 100 12.92 -7.26 14.27
CA VAL A 100 11.92 -8.06 13.56
C VAL A 100 10.49 -7.66 13.93
N SER A 101 10.24 -7.33 15.19
CA SER A 101 8.91 -6.95 15.66
C SER A 101 8.46 -5.63 15.03
N ASP A 102 9.35 -4.66 14.94
CA ASP A 102 9.09 -3.39 14.26
C ASP A 102 8.72 -3.57 12.80
N ILE A 103 9.50 -4.38 12.08
CA ILE A 103 9.26 -4.69 10.67
C ILE A 103 7.94 -5.45 10.49
N ASP A 104 7.63 -6.40 11.37
CA ASP A 104 6.37 -7.14 11.32
C ASP A 104 5.16 -6.23 11.55
N ASN A 105 5.25 -5.29 12.49
CA ASN A 105 4.20 -4.31 12.75
C ASN A 105 4.01 -3.36 11.55
N LEU A 106 5.09 -2.85 10.97
CA LEU A 106 5.04 -2.00 9.77
C LEU A 106 4.44 -2.76 8.58
N ARG A 107 4.92 -3.99 8.34
CA ARG A 107 4.43 -4.87 7.27
C ARG A 107 2.94 -5.14 7.42
N LYS A 108 2.49 -5.49 8.64
CA LYS A 108 1.08 -5.72 8.93
C LYS A 108 0.25 -4.48 8.61
N HIS A 109 0.70 -3.30 9.04
CA HIS A 109 -0.01 -2.06 8.77
C HIS A 109 -0.16 -1.77 7.27
N ILE A 110 0.91 -1.96 6.49
CA ILE A 110 0.86 -1.77 5.02
C ILE A 110 -0.11 -2.76 4.38
N ILE A 111 -0.08 -4.03 4.80
CA ILE A 111 -1.03 -5.05 4.31
C ILE A 111 -2.46 -4.65 4.65
N ASP A 112 -2.73 -4.28 5.90
CA ASP A 112 -4.06 -3.89 6.37
C ASP A 112 -4.57 -2.64 5.63
N TYR A 113 -3.69 -1.67 5.34
CA TYR A 113 -4.02 -0.51 4.52
C TYR A 113 -4.54 -0.91 3.13
N PHE A 114 -3.88 -1.85 2.45
CA PHE A 114 -4.34 -2.32 1.14
C PHE A 114 -5.59 -3.19 1.23
N LEU A 115 -5.70 -4.04 2.26
CA LEU A 115 -6.88 -4.88 2.49
C LEU A 115 -8.13 -4.05 2.79
N ALA A 116 -7.99 -2.94 3.52
CA ALA A 116 -9.09 -2.03 3.84
C ALA A 116 -9.67 -1.32 2.61
N LYS A 117 -8.91 -1.24 1.51
CA LYS A 117 -9.34 -0.67 0.23
C LYS A 117 -10.00 -1.67 -0.70
N GLN A 118 -10.13 -2.93 -0.29
CA GLN A 118 -10.79 -3.95 -1.08
C GLN A 118 -12.25 -4.08 -0.69
N MET A 119 -13.12 -4.25 -1.69
CA MET A 119 -14.54 -4.50 -1.51
C MET A 119 -14.83 -6.00 -1.51
N CYS A 120 -15.93 -6.39 -0.86
CA CYS A 120 -16.42 -7.76 -0.86
C CYS A 120 -17.46 -7.92 -1.96
N TYR A 121 -17.33 -8.99 -2.75
CA TYR A 121 -18.31 -9.34 -3.79
C TYR A 121 -18.74 -10.78 -3.63
N ASP A 122 -20.03 -11.00 -3.80
CA ASP A 122 -20.63 -12.33 -3.85
C ASP A 122 -20.93 -12.66 -5.31
N LEU A 123 -20.32 -13.74 -5.80
CA LEU A 123 -20.37 -14.17 -7.19
C LEU A 123 -20.98 -15.57 -7.31
N PHE A 124 -21.70 -15.81 -8.40
CA PHE A 124 -22.04 -17.16 -8.84
C PHE A 124 -21.46 -17.44 -10.22
N ILE A 125 -20.50 -18.36 -10.30
CA ILE A 125 -19.84 -18.72 -11.56
C ILE A 125 -20.26 -20.14 -11.96
N PRO A 126 -20.90 -20.31 -13.14
CA PRO A 126 -21.29 -21.62 -13.64
C PRO A 126 -20.09 -22.50 -14.00
N TYR A 127 -20.20 -23.82 -13.83
CA TYR A 127 -19.10 -24.77 -14.11
C TYR A 127 -18.56 -24.74 -15.55
N HIS A 128 -19.38 -24.34 -16.50
CA HIS A 128 -18.95 -24.24 -17.90
C HIS A 128 -18.00 -23.05 -18.14
N ASP A 129 -17.96 -22.08 -17.22
CA ASP A 129 -17.09 -20.91 -17.31
C ASP A 129 -15.76 -21.12 -16.57
N GLY A 130 -15.00 -22.11 -17.06
CA GLY A 130 -13.66 -22.42 -16.57
C GLY A 130 -12.71 -21.20 -16.51
N PRO A 131 -12.69 -20.30 -17.52
CA PRO A 131 -11.88 -19.09 -17.47
C PRO A 131 -12.20 -18.18 -16.27
N ALA A 132 -13.48 -17.94 -15.97
CA ALA A 132 -13.87 -17.12 -14.83
C ALA A 132 -13.45 -17.76 -13.49
N HIS A 133 -13.61 -19.08 -13.35
CA HIS A 133 -13.09 -19.81 -12.17
C HIS A 133 -11.57 -19.67 -12.01
N SER A 134 -10.82 -19.78 -13.09
CA SER A 134 -9.36 -19.62 -13.08
C SER A 134 -8.95 -18.21 -12.65
N ILE A 135 -9.64 -17.19 -13.14
CA ILE A 135 -9.41 -15.78 -12.76
C ILE A 135 -9.67 -15.60 -11.27
N VAL A 136 -10.80 -16.06 -10.74
CA VAL A 136 -11.12 -15.94 -9.32
C VAL A 136 -10.06 -16.62 -8.45
N ASN A 137 -9.68 -17.85 -8.78
CA ASN A 137 -8.70 -18.60 -8.00
C ASN A 137 -7.28 -18.01 -8.05
N SER A 138 -6.88 -17.37 -9.14
CA SER A 138 -5.50 -16.89 -9.34
C SER A 138 -5.30 -15.41 -9.07
N LYS A 139 -6.35 -14.58 -9.18
CA LYS A 139 -6.25 -13.12 -9.15
C LYS A 139 -7.07 -12.45 -8.06
N THR A 140 -7.80 -13.21 -7.23
CA THR A 140 -8.66 -12.65 -6.18
C THR A 140 -8.34 -13.26 -4.82
N ASN A 141 -8.68 -12.56 -3.74
CA ASN A 141 -8.61 -13.11 -2.39
C ASN A 141 -9.96 -13.76 -2.05
N ILE A 142 -10.04 -15.09 -2.10
CA ILE A 142 -11.27 -15.82 -1.80
C ILE A 142 -11.45 -15.89 -0.28
N ILE A 143 -12.53 -15.28 0.23
CA ILE A 143 -12.92 -15.35 1.63
C ILE A 143 -13.63 -16.68 1.90
N ASN A 144 -14.52 -17.08 0.99
CA ASN A 144 -15.30 -18.31 1.10
C ASN A 144 -15.70 -18.82 -0.29
N SER A 145 -15.93 -20.13 -0.41
CA SER A 145 -16.47 -20.75 -1.62
C SER A 145 -17.41 -21.88 -1.27
N ARG A 146 -18.57 -21.98 -1.95
CA ARG A 146 -19.56 -23.03 -1.75
C ARG A 146 -19.98 -23.63 -3.10
N PRO A 147 -19.75 -24.94 -3.33
CA PRO A 147 -20.27 -25.62 -4.51
C PRO A 147 -21.79 -25.61 -4.56
N HIS A 148 -22.34 -25.60 -5.77
CA HIS A 148 -23.76 -25.67 -6.07
C HIS A 148 -23.95 -26.56 -7.32
N GLU A 149 -25.16 -27.06 -7.56
CA GLU A 149 -25.42 -28.01 -8.66
C GLU A 149 -24.98 -27.48 -10.03
N ASN A 150 -25.11 -26.17 -10.24
CA ASN A 150 -24.85 -25.52 -11.54
C ASN A 150 -23.56 -24.68 -11.57
N GLY A 151 -22.80 -24.60 -10.49
CA GLY A 151 -21.63 -23.73 -10.40
C GLY A 151 -21.06 -23.59 -8.99
N ILE A 152 -20.32 -22.51 -8.74
CA ILE A 152 -19.73 -22.24 -7.42
C ILE A 152 -20.09 -20.81 -7.00
N PHE A 153 -20.58 -20.69 -5.77
CA PHE A 153 -20.70 -19.42 -5.07
C PHE A 153 -19.34 -19.02 -4.51
N TYR A 154 -18.86 -17.84 -4.85
CA TYR A 154 -17.65 -17.26 -4.29
C TYR A 154 -17.97 -16.01 -3.49
N GLN A 155 -17.33 -15.86 -2.35
CA GLN A 155 -17.19 -14.59 -1.67
C GLN A 155 -15.73 -14.17 -1.81
N ILE A 156 -15.49 -13.09 -2.55
CA ILE A 156 -14.14 -12.60 -2.83
C ILE A 156 -13.94 -11.21 -2.26
N ARG A 157 -12.68 -10.88 -1.99
CA ARG A 157 -12.24 -9.55 -1.65
C ARG A 157 -11.25 -9.05 -2.68
N VAL A 158 -11.60 -7.97 -3.38
CA VAL A 158 -10.75 -7.34 -4.40
C VAL A 158 -10.95 -5.83 -4.44
N PRO A 159 -9.92 -5.05 -4.81
CA PRO A 159 -10.10 -3.66 -5.22
C PRO A 159 -11.14 -3.51 -6.33
N GLU A 160 -11.96 -2.47 -6.25
CA GLU A 160 -13.00 -2.12 -7.24
C GLU A 160 -12.47 -2.11 -8.69
N PHE A 161 -11.32 -1.48 -8.93
CA PHE A 161 -10.78 -1.39 -10.29
C PHE A 161 -10.44 -2.76 -10.88
N MET A 162 -9.97 -3.72 -10.05
CA MET A 162 -9.71 -5.08 -10.50
C MET A 162 -11.00 -5.84 -10.76
N TYR A 163 -12.02 -5.62 -9.93
CA TYR A 163 -13.34 -6.22 -10.12
C TYR A 163 -13.89 -5.91 -11.52
N GLN A 164 -13.85 -4.63 -11.89
CA GLN A 164 -14.28 -4.13 -13.19
C GLN A 164 -13.39 -4.64 -14.34
N MET A 165 -12.07 -4.56 -14.18
CA MET A 165 -11.09 -5.00 -15.19
C MET A 165 -11.22 -6.51 -15.51
N LEU A 166 -11.51 -7.32 -14.50
CA LEU A 166 -11.69 -8.77 -14.64
C LEU A 166 -13.09 -9.15 -15.12
N SER A 167 -13.98 -8.18 -15.35
CA SER A 167 -15.37 -8.40 -15.80
C SER A 167 -16.18 -9.30 -14.85
N LEU A 168 -15.86 -9.30 -13.55
CA LEU A 168 -16.51 -10.16 -12.56
C LEU A 168 -17.92 -9.69 -12.19
N GLN A 169 -18.27 -8.44 -12.50
CA GLN A 169 -19.62 -7.87 -12.36
C GLN A 169 -20.70 -8.67 -13.11
N ASN A 170 -20.31 -9.42 -14.14
CA ASN A 170 -21.25 -10.26 -14.90
C ASN A 170 -21.77 -11.46 -14.09
N TYR A 171 -21.11 -11.79 -12.99
CA TYR A 171 -21.43 -12.92 -12.12
C TYR A 171 -21.93 -12.46 -10.74
N GLU A 172 -22.11 -11.15 -10.54
CA GLU A 172 -22.52 -10.58 -9.26
C GLU A 172 -23.93 -11.01 -8.91
N LEU A 173 -24.10 -11.52 -7.69
CA LEU A 173 -25.41 -11.83 -7.16
C LEU A 173 -26.05 -10.53 -6.68
N ALA A 174 -27.25 -10.23 -7.17
CA ALA A 174 -28.00 -9.12 -6.62
C ALA A 174 -28.24 -9.37 -5.12
N PRO A 175 -28.40 -8.32 -4.28
CA PRO A 175 -28.59 -8.45 -2.83
C PRO A 175 -29.79 -9.32 -2.38
N LYS A 176 -30.59 -9.86 -3.31
CA LYS A 176 -31.77 -10.68 -3.07
C LYS A 176 -31.56 -12.18 -3.29
N ASP A 177 -30.45 -12.62 -3.88
CA ASP A 177 -30.25 -14.03 -4.25
C ASP A 177 -29.51 -14.85 -3.18
N SER A 178 -29.14 -14.23 -2.06
CA SER A 178 -28.44 -14.86 -0.92
C SER A 178 -29.35 -15.64 0.04
N LYS A 179 -30.62 -15.86 -0.33
CA LYS A 179 -31.55 -16.73 0.42
C LYS A 179 -32.11 -17.83 -0.48
N GLY A 180 -31.31 -18.87 -0.66
CA GLY A 180 -31.75 -20.22 -1.08
C GLY A 180 -31.25 -21.22 -0.05
#